data_AF-K2BHW8-F1
#
_entry.id   AF-K2BHW8-F1
#
_cell.length_a   1.000
_cell.length_b   1.000
_cell.length_c   1.000
_cell.angle_alpha   90.00
_cell.angle_beta   90.00
_cell.angle_gamma   90.00
#
_symmetry.space_group_name_H-M   'P 1'
#
loop_
_entity.id
_entity.type
_entity.pdbx_description
1 polymer ?
#
loop_
_entity_poly.entity_id
_entity_poly.type
_entity_poly.pdbx_seq_one_letter_code
_entity_poly.pdbx_strand_id
1 'polypeptide(L)'
;MSSKTIIDGRLSALSSMMKDFKKTSEGAAKVSGREAARARFTHTAGKKNKVTLVNDNTVLADDGSGFLFACITPEGEFEKYEKEFEKIIASFELL
;
A
#
# COMPACT_ATOMS: atom_id res chain seq x y z
N MET A 1 9.01 10.23 -12.95
CA MET A 1 7.68 9.68 -12.56
C MET A 1 7.54 9.89 -11.05
N SER A 2 6.43 10.43 -10.54
CA SER A 2 6.30 10.69 -9.10
C SER A 2 5.69 9.50 -8.35
N SER A 3 5.94 9.41 -7.03
CA SER A 3 5.31 8.42 -6.15
C SER A 3 3.78 8.41 -6.29
N LYS A 4 3.18 9.59 -6.44
CA LYS A 4 1.74 9.77 -6.67
C LYS A 4 1.27 9.16 -7.99
N THR A 5 2.00 9.42 -9.09
CA THR A 5 1.66 8.84 -10.40
C THR A 5 1.70 7.32 -10.37
N ILE A 6 2.69 6.73 -9.69
CA ILE A 6 2.83 5.28 -9.57
C ILE A 6 1.69 4.69 -8.74
N ILE A 7 1.35 5.28 -7.58
CA ILE A 7 0.29 4.75 -6.74
C ILE A 7 -1.09 4.86 -7.42
N ASP A 8 -1.35 5.95 -8.15
CA ASP A 8 -2.59 6.12 -8.91
C ASP A 8 -2.75 5.07 -10.01
N GLY A 9 -1.69 4.87 -10.79
CA GLY A 9 -1.68 3.84 -11.85
C GLY A 9 -1.90 2.45 -11.28
N ARG A 10 -1.27 2.15 -10.13
CA ARG A 10 -1.46 0.89 -9.42
C ARG A 10 -2.89 0.71 -8.92
N LEU A 11 -3.46 1.69 -8.22
CA LEU A 11 -4.84 1.59 -7.71
C LEU A 11 -5.85 1.45 -8.85
N SER A 12 -5.64 2.14 -9.98
CA SER A 12 -6.48 2.00 -11.16
C SER A 12 -6.40 0.60 -11.78
N ALA A 13 -5.22 -0.03 -11.80
CA ALA A 13 -5.09 -1.39 -12.28
C ALA A 13 -5.79 -2.38 -11.32
N LEU A 14 -5.54 -2.24 -10.01
CA LEU A 14 -6.10 -3.13 -8.99
C LEU A 14 -7.61 -3.05 -8.89
N SER A 15 -8.21 -1.87 -9.06
CA SER A 15 -9.67 -1.70 -9.00
C SER A 15 -10.42 -2.48 -10.08
N SER A 16 -9.78 -2.74 -11.22
CA SER A 16 -10.35 -3.56 -12.30
C SER A 16 -10.20 -5.07 -12.09
N MET A 17 -9.23 -5.48 -11.27
CA MET A 17 -8.87 -6.89 -11.07
C MET A 17 -9.43 -7.48 -9.78
N MET A 18 -9.64 -6.65 -8.76
CA MET A 18 -9.99 -7.09 -7.42
C MET A 18 -11.49 -6.98 -7.17
N LYS A 19 -12.03 -8.04 -6.55
CA LYS A 19 -13.44 -8.08 -6.18
C LYS A 19 -13.71 -7.16 -4.98
N ASP A 20 -14.80 -6.40 -5.06
CA ASP A 20 -15.26 -5.50 -4.01
C ASP A 20 -14.19 -4.48 -3.59
N PHE A 21 -13.38 -4.04 -4.57
CA PHE A 21 -12.33 -3.06 -4.35
C PHE A 21 -12.91 -1.75 -3.80
N LYS A 22 -12.35 -1.26 -2.70
CA LYS A 22 -12.72 0.02 -2.10
C LYS A 22 -11.48 0.74 -1.59
N LYS A 23 -11.15 1.89 -2.18
CA LYS A 23 -10.15 2.80 -1.62
C LYS A 23 -10.66 3.37 -0.30
N THR A 24 -9.86 3.29 0.76
CA THR A 24 -10.23 3.71 2.11
C THR A 24 -9.42 4.90 2.62
N SER A 25 -8.18 5.07 2.16
CA SER A 25 -7.39 6.27 2.43
C SER A 25 -6.35 6.54 1.35
N GLU A 26 -5.89 7.78 1.26
CA GLU A 26 -4.80 8.22 0.40
C GLU A 26 -4.13 9.44 1.02
N GLY A 27 -2.80 9.51 0.95
CA GLY A 27 -2.05 10.62 1.52
C GLY A 27 -0.54 10.54 1.25
N ALA A 28 0.19 11.46 1.87
CA ALA A 28 1.65 11.47 1.87
C ALA A 28 2.20 10.50 2.94
N ALA A 29 3.42 10.03 2.73
CA ALA A 29 4.17 9.22 3.68
C ALA A 29 5.66 9.51 3.55
N LYS A 30 6.47 8.89 4.42
CA LYS A 30 7.93 8.91 4.31
C LYS A 30 8.51 7.51 4.29
N VAL A 31 9.49 7.30 3.43
CA VAL A 31 10.31 6.07 3.39
C VAL A 31 11.75 6.51 3.63
N SER A 32 12.28 6.19 4.80
CA SER A 32 13.63 6.60 5.24
C SER A 32 13.91 8.09 5.02
N GLY A 33 12.97 8.93 5.46
CA GLY A 33 13.05 10.39 5.35
C GLY A 33 12.68 10.98 3.97
N ARG A 34 12.53 10.15 2.93
CA ARG A 34 12.16 10.58 1.57
C ARG A 34 10.65 10.64 1.38
N GLU A 35 10.18 11.61 0.61
CA GLU A 35 8.77 11.80 0.32
C GLU A 35 8.20 10.62 -0.50
N ALA A 36 7.10 10.06 0.00
CA ALA A 36 6.43 8.90 -0.57
C ALA A 36 4.92 9.15 -0.67
N ALA A 37 4.22 8.36 -1.46
CA ALA A 37 2.77 8.35 -1.51
C ALA A 37 2.24 7.08 -0.83
N ARG A 38 1.17 7.19 -0.04
CA ARG A 38 0.55 6.05 0.63
C ARG A 38 -0.94 6.00 0.32
N ALA A 39 -1.46 4.80 0.08
CA ALA A 39 -2.87 4.58 -0.13
C ALA A 39 -3.29 3.23 0.43
N ARG A 40 -4.48 3.21 1.01
CA ARG A 40 -5.11 2.02 1.55
C ARG A 40 -6.37 1.71 0.77
N PHE A 41 -6.57 0.42 0.54
CA PHE A 41 -7.82 -0.09 0.00
C PHE A 41 -8.17 -1.42 0.66
N THR A 42 -9.44 -1.81 0.54
CA THR A 42 -9.92 -3.14 0.90
C THR A 42 -10.37 -3.89 -0.35
N HIS A 43 -10.34 -5.21 -0.27
CA HIS A 43 -10.92 -6.10 -1.28
C HIS A 43 -11.27 -7.45 -0.65
N THR A 44 -12.15 -8.20 -1.31
CA THR A 44 -12.51 -9.55 -0.87
C THR A 44 -11.62 -10.59 -1.57
N ALA A 45 -10.99 -11.46 -0.78
CA ALA A 45 -10.18 -12.59 -1.26
C ALA A 45 -10.76 -13.94 -0.82
N GLY A 46 -10.40 -15.01 -1.54
CA GLY A 46 -10.83 -16.38 -1.25
C GLY A 46 -12.08 -16.83 -2.01
N LYS A 47 -12.10 -18.11 -2.43
CA LYS A 47 -13.20 -18.69 -3.22
C LYS A 47 -14.32 -19.29 -2.36
N LYS A 48 -13.96 -20.02 -1.30
CA LYS A 48 -14.92 -20.68 -0.37
C LYS A 48 -15.07 -19.90 0.94
N ASN A 49 -13.94 -19.56 1.57
CA ASN A 49 -13.90 -18.72 2.77
C ASN A 49 -13.50 -17.32 2.34
N LYS A 50 -14.50 -16.45 2.16
CA LYS A 50 -14.27 -15.05 1.79
C LYS A 50 -13.73 -14.29 2.99
N VAL A 51 -12.66 -13.53 2.78
CA VAL A 51 -12.06 -12.64 3.79
C VAL A 51 -11.87 -11.26 3.19
N THR A 52 -12.20 -10.22 3.95
CA THR A 52 -11.85 -8.84 3.60
C THR A 52 -10.40 -8.59 3.99
N LEU A 53 -9.58 -8.25 3.01
CA LEU A 53 -8.19 -7.87 3.22
C LEU A 53 -8.06 -6.35 3.16
N VAL A 54 -7.31 -5.78 4.08
CA VAL A 54 -6.75 -4.43 3.98
C VAL A 54 -5.41 -4.53 3.27
N ASN A 55 -5.19 -3.64 2.32
CA ASN A 55 -3.94 -3.53 1.58
C ASN A 55 -3.46 -2.07 1.67
N ASP A 56 -2.38 -1.85 2.40
CA ASP A 56 -1.79 -0.53 2.63
C ASP A 56 -0.48 -0.42 1.86
N ASN A 57 -0.46 0.48 0.88
CA ASN A 57 0.58 0.57 -0.14
C ASN A 57 1.32 1.89 0.05
N THR A 58 2.63 1.82 0.30
CA THR A 58 3.51 2.99 0.28
C THR A 58 4.43 2.89 -0.92
N VAL A 59 4.51 3.94 -1.71
CA VAL A 59 5.34 4.02 -2.91
C VAL A 59 6.37 5.14 -2.76
N LEU A 60 7.64 4.79 -2.99
CA LEU A 60 8.76 5.72 -3.13
C LEU A 60 9.20 5.74 -4.59
N ALA A 61 9.24 6.91 -5.21
CA ALA A 61 9.93 7.13 -6.49
C ALA A 61 11.27 7.80 -6.21
N ASP A 62 12.36 7.15 -6.59
CA ASP A 62 13.73 7.63 -6.33
C ASP A 62 14.64 7.26 -7.50
N ASP A 63 15.41 8.23 -8.01
CA ASP A 63 16.37 8.07 -9.13
C ASP A 63 15.88 7.21 -10.31
N GLY A 64 14.68 7.53 -10.80
CA GLY A 64 14.07 6.84 -11.95
C GLY A 64 13.50 5.45 -11.63
N SER A 65 13.64 4.98 -10.40
CA SER A 65 13.11 3.72 -9.90
C SER A 65 11.85 3.94 -9.05
N GLY A 66 10.99 2.92 -9.00
CA GLY A 66 9.79 2.91 -8.17
C GLY A 66 9.80 1.72 -7.21
N PHE A 67 9.71 2.00 -5.92
CA PHE A 67 9.69 1.01 -4.84
C PHE A 67 8.30 0.95 -4.23
N LEU A 68 7.76 -0.26 -4.10
CA LEU A 68 6.45 -0.50 -3.51
C LEU A 68 6.61 -1.32 -2.22
N PHE A 69 6.07 -0.79 -1.13
CA PHE A 69 5.91 -1.47 0.14
C PHE A 69 4.41 -1.74 0.32
N ALA A 70 4.05 -2.98 0.63
CA ALA A 70 2.65 -3.37 0.82
C ALA A 70 2.48 -4.16 2.13
N CYS A 71 1.59 -3.69 3.00
CA CYS A 71 1.09 -4.46 4.13
C CYS A 71 -0.29 -5.02 3.76
N ILE A 72 -0.42 -6.35 3.74
CA ILE A 72 -1.66 -7.04 3.37
C ILE A 72 -2.09 -7.95 4.50
N THR A 73 -3.22 -7.64 5.13
CA THR A 73 -3.70 -8.36 6.31
C THR A 73 -5.22 -8.50 6.27
N PRO A 74 -5.81 -9.46 7.01
CA PRO A 74 -7.24 -9.39 7.32
C PRO A 74 -7.60 -8.06 7.98
N GLU A 75 -8.79 -7.54 7.70
CA GLU A 75 -9.24 -6.23 8.20
C GLU A 75 -9.17 -6.12 9.73
N GLY A 76 -9.58 -7.16 10.46
CA GLY A 76 -9.53 -7.19 11.93
C GLY A 76 -8.13 -7.26 12.54
N GLU A 77 -7.10 -7.49 11.73
CA GLU A 77 -5.71 -7.58 12.17
C GLU A 77 -4.89 -6.33 11.80
N PHE A 78 -5.42 -5.45 10.95
CA PHE A 78 -4.62 -4.40 10.32
C PHE A 78 -4.01 -3.41 11.32
N GLU A 79 -4.79 -2.96 12.32
CA GLU A 79 -4.34 -1.98 13.32
C GLU A 79 -3.12 -2.47 14.11
N LYS A 80 -3.01 -3.80 14.32
CA LYS A 80 -1.86 -4.42 14.98
C LYS A 80 -0.57 -4.31 14.16
N TYR A 81 -0.67 -4.31 12.83
CA TYR A 81 0.49 -4.35 11.94
C TYR A 81 0.83 -2.99 11.32
N GLU A 82 -0.07 -2.01 11.41
CA GLU A 82 0.13 -0.68 10.84
C GLU A 82 1.41 0.01 11.37
N LYS A 83 1.61 0.00 12.69
CA LYS A 83 2.77 0.63 13.33
C LYS A 83 4.07 -0.09 13.00
N GLU A 84 4.03 -1.42 12.94
CA GLU A 84 5.17 -2.25 12.57
C GLU A 84 5.56 -2.01 11.11
N PHE A 85 4.57 -1.88 10.22
CA PHE A 85 4.80 -1.53 8.83
C PHE A 85 5.48 -0.16 8.68
N GLU A 86 5.01 0.84 9.42
CA GLU A 86 5.63 2.17 9.45
C GLU A 86 7.10 2.15 9.90
N LYS A 87 7.42 1.35 10.92
CA LYS A 87 8.81 1.16 11.37
C LYS A 87 9.66 0.52 10.27
N ILE A 88 9.15 -0.51 9.61
CA ILE A 88 9.86 -1.24 8.55
C ILE A 88 10.18 -0.32 7.36
N ILE A 89 9.21 0.47 6.90
CA ILE A 89 9.44 1.39 5.76
C ILE A 89 10.32 2.58 6.15
N ALA A 90 10.33 2.98 7.42
CA ALA A 90 11.21 4.04 7.91
C ALA A 90 12.68 3.60 8.02
N SER A 91 12.94 2.29 8.15
CA SER A 91 14.29 1.71 8.23
C SER A 91 14.83 1.21 6.89
N PHE A 92 14.16 1.52 5.77
CA PHE A 92 14.54 1.00 4.46
C PHE A 92 15.76 1.73 3.88
N GLU A 93 16.89 1.03 3.75
CA GLU A 93 18.09 1.61 3.14
C GLU A 93 18.14 1.27 1.64
N LEU A 94 18.37 2.30 0.82
CA LEU A 94 18.73 2.10 -0.59
C LEU A 94 20.26 2.13 -0.65
N LEU A 95 20.84 1.00 -1.03
CA LEU A 95 22.28 0.80 -1.21
C LEU A 95 22.73 1.22 -2.61
#